data_AF-A7HAN6-F1
#
_entry.id   AF-A7HAN6-F1
#
_cell.length_a   1.000
_cell.length_b   1.000
_cell.length_c   1.000
_cell.angle_alpha   90.00
_cell.angle_beta   90.00
_cell.angle_gamma   90.00
#
_symmetry.space_group_name_H-M   'P 1'
#
loop_
_entity.id
_entity.type
_entity.pdbx_description
1 polymer ?
#
loop_
_entity_poly.entity_id
_entity_poly.type
_entity_poly.pdbx_seq_one_letter_code
_entity_poly.pdbx_strand_id
1 'polypeptide(L)' 'MDVKVECHAGYRGEETPRRLELGDRRVEVVEVLDRWYGPDHRYFKLRGDDGAVYLLRHDEQADRWELRLYQRDDA' A
#
# COMPACT_ATOMS: atom_id res chain seq x y z
N MET A 1 2.08 11.45 -2.63
CA MET A 1 1.01 11.43 -3.65
C MET A 1 -0.15 10.66 -3.06
N ASP A 2 -1.36 11.22 -3.05
CA ASP A 2 -2.55 10.50 -2.63
C ASP A 2 -2.84 9.32 -3.56
N VAL A 3 -3.19 8.18 -2.97
CA VAL A 3 -3.45 6.93 -3.69
C VAL A 3 -4.71 6.31 -3.11
N LYS A 4 -5.58 5.75 -3.95
CA LYS A 4 -6.67 4.92 -3.44
C LYS A 4 -6.16 3.51 -3.22
N VAL A 5 -6.51 2.95 -2.07
CA VAL A 5 -6.09 1.61 -1.68
C VAL A 5 -7.32 0.81 -1.34
N GLU A 6 -7.49 -0.32 -2.00
CA GLU A 6 -8.50 -1.29 -1.59
C GLU A 6 -7.88 -2.23 -0.58
N CYS A 7 -8.50 -2.26 0.60
CA CYS A 7 -8.13 -3.15 1.68
C CYS A 7 -9.09 -4.34 1.72
N HIS A 8 -8.57 -5.50 2.09
CA HIS A 8 -9.41 -6.60 2.53
C HIS A 8 -9.27 -6.75 4.04
N ALA A 9 -10.38 -6.69 4.76
CA ALA A 9 -10.42 -6.99 6.18
C ALA A 9 -10.16 -8.50 6.35
N GLY A 10 -8.99 -8.88 6.86
CA GLY A 10 -8.74 -10.26 7.24
C GLY A 10 -9.68 -10.71 8.38
N TYR A 11 -9.73 -12.02 8.66
CA TYR A 11 -10.53 -12.63 9.74
C TYR A 11 -10.28 -12.03 11.15
N ARG A 12 -9.23 -11.23 11.33
CA ARG A 12 -8.87 -10.52 12.56
C ARG A 12 -9.08 -8.99 12.51
N GLY A 13 -9.70 -8.47 11.46
CA GLY A 13 -9.95 -7.04 11.29
C GLY A 13 -8.75 -6.21 10.82
N GLU A 14 -7.59 -6.83 10.59
CA GLU A 14 -6.45 -6.14 9.98
C GLU A 14 -6.71 -5.90 8.49
N GLU A 15 -6.93 -4.64 8.14
CA GLU A 15 -6.95 -4.16 6.77
C GLU A 15 -5.57 -4.34 6.14
N THR A 16 -5.50 -5.21 5.14
CA THR A 16 -4.28 -5.42 4.36
C THR A 16 -4.51 -4.89 2.94
N PRO A 17 -3.61 -4.03 2.41
CA PRO A 17 -3.70 -3.54 1.04
C PRO A 17 -3.76 -4.69 0.03
N ARG A 18 -4.69 -4.61 -0.92
CA ARG A 18 -4.87 -5.58 -2.01
C ARG A 18 -4.69 -4.96 -3.39
N ARG A 19 -5.08 -3.70 -3.56
CA ARG A 19 -4.94 -3.01 -4.83
C ARG A 19 -4.64 -1.54 -4.62
N LEU A 20 -3.78 -1.00 -5.49
CA LEU A 20 -3.43 0.42 -5.54
C LEU A 20 -3.99 1.02 -6.83
N GLU A 21 -4.67 2.16 -6.73
CA GLU A 21 -5.06 2.96 -7.90
C GLU A 21 -4.15 4.19 -8.02
N LEU A 22 -3.22 4.14 -8.95
CA LEU A 22 -2.20 5.16 -9.24
C LEU A 22 -2.60 5.93 -10.50
N GLY A 23 -3.51 6.88 -10.36
CA GLY A 23 -4.12 7.55 -11.51
C GLY A 23 -4.88 6.54 -12.37
N ASP A 24 -4.49 6.37 -13.63
CA ASP A 24 -5.10 5.41 -14.56
C ASP A 24 -4.55 3.98 -14.42
N ARG A 25 -3.50 3.77 -13.60
CA ARG A 25 -2.91 2.44 -13.38
C ARG A 25 -3.53 1.77 -12.16
N ARG A 26 -3.87 0.50 -12.32
CA ARG A 26 -4.23 -0.40 -11.23
C ARG A 26 -3.11 -1.40 -11.02
N VAL A 27 -2.70 -1.59 -9.77
CA VAL A 27 -1.63 -2.50 -9.39
C VAL A 27 -2.17 -3.44 -8.33
N GLU A 28 -2.16 -4.74 -8.64
CA GLU A 28 -2.56 -5.77 -7.69
C GLU A 28 -1.39 -6.02 -6.73
N VAL A 29 -1.67 -6.05 -5.43
CA VAL A 29 -0.67 -6.33 -4.41
C VAL A 29 -0.47 -7.85 -4.33
N VAL A 30 0.67 -8.31 -4.84
CA VAL A 30 1.01 -9.75 -4.83
C VAL A 30 1.66 -10.16 -3.52
N GLU A 31 2.34 -9.23 -2.83
CA GLU A 31 3.02 -9.52 -1.56
C GLU A 31 3.10 -8.29 -0.66
N VAL A 32 2.90 -8.49 0.64
CA VAL A 32 3.21 -7.48 1.66
C VAL A 32 4.58 -7.81 2.22
N LEU A 33 5.59 -7.05 1.80
CA LEU A 33 6.99 -7.27 2.17
C LEU A 33 7.25 -6.89 3.62
N ASP A 34 6.61 -5.82 4.11
CA ASP A 34 6.77 -5.35 5.48
C ASP A 34 5.57 -4.49 5.92
N ARG A 35 5.28 -4.46 7.22
CA ARG A 35 4.28 -3.60 7.87
C ARG A 35 4.82 -3.08 9.19
N TRP A 36 4.68 -1.78 9.45
CA TRP A 36 5.07 -1.22 10.74
C TRP A 36 4.22 -0.03 11.17
N TYR A 37 4.16 0.17 12.48
CA TYR A 37 3.38 1.21 13.14
C TYR A 37 4.30 2.40 13.48
N GLY A 38 3.88 3.59 13.06
CA GLY A 38 4.32 4.85 13.64
C GLY A 38 3.30 5.36 14.67
N PRO A 39 3.58 6.49 15.34
CA PRO A 39 2.70 7.04 16.38
C PRO A 39 1.25 7.25 15.93
N ASP A 40 1.06 7.76 14.71
CA ASP A 40 -0.26 8.09 14.14
C ASP A 40 -0.49 7.51 12.74
N HIS A 41 0.43 6.66 12.26
CA HIS A 41 0.43 6.21 10.87
C HIS A 41 0.84 4.75 10.77
N ARG A 42 0.22 4.00 9.86
CA ARG A 42 0.68 2.67 9.44
C ARG A 42 1.47 2.77 8.15
N TYR A 43 2.56 2.03 8.06
CA TYR A 43 3.35 1.94 6.84
C TYR A 43 3.31 0.53 6.28
N PHE A 44 3.28 0.44 4.95
CA PHE A 44 3.26 -0.82 4.22
C PHE A 44 4.27 -0.78 3.10
N LYS A 45 5.16 -1.78 3.07
CA LYS A 45 6.03 -2.05 1.93
C LYS A 45 5.43 -3.21 1.15
N LEU A 46 5.12 -3.00 -0.12
CA LEU A 46 4.32 -3.90 -0.96
C LEU A 46 5.06 -4.24 -2.24
N ARG A 47 4.86 -5.45 -2.76
CA ARG A 47 5.21 -5.82 -4.14
C ARG A 47 3.94 -5.84 -4.99
N GLY A 48 3.98 -5.15 -6.12
CA GLY A 48 2.93 -5.17 -7.13
C GLY A 48 3.11 -6.32 -8.13
N ASP A 49 2.02 -6.66 -8.83
CA ASP A 49 2.02 -7.59 -9.96
C ASP A 49 2.87 -7.10 -11.15
N ASP A 50 3.07 -5.79 -11.24
CA ASP A 50 3.99 -5.15 -12.19
C ASP A 50 5.48 -5.27 -11.83
N GLY A 51 5.78 -6.00 -10.76
CA GLY A 51 7.13 -6.27 -10.25
C GLY A 51 7.75 -5.13 -9.44
N ALA A 52 7.07 -3.99 -9.33
CA ALA A 52 7.57 -2.85 -8.57
C ALA A 52 7.30 -2.98 -7.07
N VAL A 53 8.07 -2.22 -6.28
CA VAL A 53 7.93 -2.09 -4.84
C VAL A 53 7.36 -0.71 -4.49
N TYR A 54 6.37 -0.71 -3.61
CA TYR A 54 5.63 0.47 -3.18
C TYR A 54 5.77 0.65 -1.67
N LEU A 55 5.98 1.89 -1.23
CA LEU A 55 5.90 2.27 0.18
C LEU A 55 4.70 3.17 0.39
N LEU A 56 3.73 2.69 1.17
CA LEU A 56 2.52 3.44 1.52
C LEU A 56 2.58 3.90 2.96
N ARG A 57 1.95 5.05 3.21
CA ARG A 57 1.60 5.57 4.52
C ARG A 57 0.09 5.67 4.61
N HIS A 58 -0.49 5.06 5.63
CA HIS A 58 -1.89 5.15 5.98
C HIS A 58 -2.04 6.02 7.23
N ASP A 59 -2.74 7.13 7.10
CA ASP A 59 -3.25 7.91 8.22
C ASP A 59 -4.63 7.36 8.60
N GLU A 60 -4.71 6.66 9.71
CA GLU A 60 -5.94 5.99 10.15
C GLU A 60 -7.02 6.97 10.62
N GLN A 61 -6.62 8.15 11.10
CA GLN A 61 -7.57 9.15 11.59
C GLN A 61 -8.24 9.87 10.43
N ALA A 62 -7.47 10.16 9.38
CA ALA A 62 -7.97 10.82 8.18
C ALA A 62 -8.47 9.83 7.10
N ASP A 63 -8.33 8.52 7.32
CA ASP A 63 -8.58 7.45 6.33
C ASP A 63 -7.91 7.76 4.98
N ARG A 64 -6.64 8.18 5.05
CA ARG A 64 -5.90 8.69 3.89
C ARG A 64 -4.65 7.87 3.61
N TRP A 65 -4.50 7.50 2.35
CA TRP A 65 -3.35 6.74 1.87
C TRP A 65 -2.44 7.60 1.00
N GLU A 66 -1.15 7.56 1.31
CA GLU A 66 -0.11 8.29 0.61
C GLU A 66 0.96 7.34 0.09
N LEU A 67 1.24 7.38 -1.20
CA LEU A 67 2.45 6.80 -1.79
C LEU A 67 3.66 7.66 -1.42
N ARG A 68 4.61 7.07 -0.70
CA ARG A 68 5.86 7.71 -0.26
C ARG A 68 7.04 7.38 -1.18
N LEU A 69 7.11 6.14 -1.66
CA LEU A 69 8.17 5.70 -2.56
C LEU A 69 7.65 4.66 -3.54
N TYR A 70 8.18 4.72 -4.76
CA TYR A 70 7.97 3.77 -5.84
C TYR A 70 9.33 3.39 -6.40
N GLN A 71 9.61 2.09 -6.48
CA GLN A 71 10.81 1.57 -7.13
C GLN A 71 10.41 0.43 -8.05
N ARG A 72 10.70 0.60 -9.35
CA ARG A 72 10.59 -0.49 -10.32
C ARG A 72 11.99 -1.04 -10.54
N ASP A 73 12.15 -2.36 -10.46
CA ASP A 73 13.34 -3.00 -10.99
C ASP A 73 13.24 -2.95 -12.52
N ASP A 74 14.11 -2.17 -13.16
CA ASP A 74 14.39 -2.27 -14.59
C ASP A 74 15.31 -3.49 -14.79
N ALA A 75 14.71 -4.64 -15.12
CA ALA A 75 15.41 -5.86 -15.47
C ALA A 75 15.18 -6.20 -16.95
#